data_AF-A0A7J6RG08-F1
#
_entry.id   AF-A0A7J6RG08-F1
#
_cell.length_a   1.000
_cell.length_b   1.000
_cell.length_c   1.000
_cell.angle_alpha   90.00
_cell.angle_beta   90.00
_cell.angle_gamma   90.00
#
_symmetry.space_group_name_H-M   'P 1'
#
loop_
_entity.id
_entity.type
_entity.pdbx_description
1 polymer ?
#
loop_
_entity_poly.entity_id
_entity_poly.type
_entity_poly.pdbx_seq_one_letter_code
_entity_poly.pdbx_strand_id
1 'polypeptide(L)'
;TRSEGTPHKDRHSVTTPTLKAETIELFRDWHRGERESRVSLEHLLSWELDVLAVDEETLALRALSILDLWGFFNRDDPSVGVAAVDISRMQGFLSDLYHHYHSGNPYHNFKHAFSVMSAVGNLLRLCGADEFCSAVEQLALLVASLAHDVGHSGLNNDYYVKKKHALAIRYNDQAVLESMHSSLAFELILKEKNNFLVDWDEEAFA
;
A
#
# COMPACT_ATOMS: atom_id res chain seq x y z
N THR A 1 29.73 -26.45 -41.15
CA THR A 1 29.88 -25.06 -40.65
C THR A 1 28.81 -24.84 -39.58
N ARG A 2 29.16 -25.12 -38.31
CA ARG A 2 28.26 -24.86 -37.16
C ARG A 2 28.39 -23.38 -36.81
N SER A 3 27.30 -22.62 -36.93
CA SER A 3 27.20 -21.26 -36.38
C SER A 3 26.75 -21.35 -34.92
N GLU A 4 27.61 -20.88 -34.03
CA GLU A 4 27.35 -20.75 -32.59
C GLU A 4 26.21 -19.74 -32.36
N GLY A 5 25.14 -20.19 -31.71
CA GLY A 5 24.09 -19.31 -31.20
C GLY A 5 24.55 -18.69 -29.89
N THR A 6 24.62 -17.36 -29.84
CA THR A 6 24.81 -16.60 -28.61
C THR A 6 23.57 -16.74 -27.72
N PRO A 7 23.71 -17.06 -26.42
CA PRO A 7 22.58 -17.11 -25.52
C PRO A 7 22.18 -15.69 -25.09
N HIS A 8 20.93 -15.30 -25.40
CA HIS A 8 20.27 -14.11 -24.87
C HIS A 8 20.29 -14.17 -23.34
N LYS A 9 21.04 -13.27 -22.70
CA LYS A 9 21.00 -13.04 -21.26
C LYS A 9 19.88 -12.06 -20.93
N ASP A 10 18.64 -12.53 -20.98
CA ASP A 10 17.51 -11.81 -20.38
C ASP A 10 17.00 -12.60 -19.18
N ARG A 11 17.74 -12.47 -18.07
CA ARG A 11 17.24 -12.73 -16.73
C ARG A 11 17.51 -11.49 -15.90
N HIS A 12 16.63 -10.50 -16.01
CA HIS A 12 16.41 -9.61 -14.88
C HIS A 12 15.74 -10.44 -13.80
N SER A 13 16.55 -11.13 -12.99
CA SER A 13 16.09 -11.60 -11.69
C SER A 13 15.70 -10.34 -10.92
N VAL A 14 14.39 -10.11 -10.81
CA VAL A 14 13.86 -9.18 -9.82
C VAL A 14 14.24 -9.81 -8.48
N THR A 15 15.39 -9.41 -7.96
CA THR A 15 15.75 -9.69 -6.58
C THR A 15 14.74 -8.91 -5.76
N THR A 16 13.75 -9.61 -5.22
CA THR A 16 12.82 -9.06 -4.24
C THR A 16 13.68 -8.43 -3.14
N PRO A 17 13.60 -7.11 -2.89
CA PRO A 17 14.39 -6.50 -1.85
C PRO A 17 14.01 -7.18 -0.54
N THR A 18 14.94 -7.91 0.06
CA THR A 18 14.76 -8.37 1.45
C THR A 18 14.65 -7.12 2.30
N LEU A 19 13.60 -7.05 3.10
CA LEU A 19 13.35 -5.99 4.07
C LEU A 19 14.66 -5.58 4.78
N LYS A 20 14.98 -4.28 4.79
CA LYS A 20 15.99 -3.80 5.72
C LYS A 20 15.48 -4.06 7.14
N ALA A 21 16.28 -4.73 7.95
CA ALA A 21 15.92 -5.05 9.34
C ALA A 21 15.47 -3.80 10.11
N GLU A 22 16.09 -2.67 9.80
CA GLU A 22 15.84 -1.33 10.36
C GLU A 22 14.37 -0.87 10.19
N THR A 23 13.76 -1.08 9.01
CA THR A 23 12.37 -0.65 8.76
C THR A 23 11.36 -1.56 9.46
N ILE A 24 11.65 -2.86 9.57
CA ILE A 24 10.80 -3.79 10.35
C ILE A 24 10.90 -3.45 11.85
N GLU A 25 12.10 -3.09 12.32
CA GLU A 25 12.27 -2.61 13.69
C GLU A 25 11.50 -1.33 13.93
N LEU A 26 11.47 -0.40 12.97
CA LEU A 26 10.70 0.84 13.04
C LEU A 26 9.19 0.62 13.22
N PHE A 27 8.60 -0.30 12.45
CA PHE A 27 7.20 -0.71 12.64
C PHE A 27 6.97 -1.49 13.95
N ARG A 28 7.93 -2.30 14.40
CA ARG A 28 7.85 -2.99 15.71
C ARG A 28 7.97 -2.02 16.88
N ASP A 29 8.77 -0.98 16.74
CA ASP A 29 9.03 0.04 17.75
C ASP A 29 7.85 0.99 17.95
N TRP A 30 6.99 1.15 16.93
CA TRP A 30 5.73 1.88 17.03
C TRP A 30 4.87 1.40 18.22
N HIS A 31 4.85 0.09 18.50
CA HIS A 31 4.13 -0.47 19.66
C HIS A 31 4.78 -0.17 21.01
N ARG A 32 6.07 0.17 21.05
CA ARG A 32 6.83 0.37 22.29
C ARG A 32 6.69 1.78 22.88
N GLY A 33 5.87 2.63 22.28
CA GLY A 33 5.46 3.92 22.86
C GLY A 33 6.55 4.99 22.90
N GLU A 34 7.68 4.76 22.24
CA GLU A 34 8.79 5.71 22.21
C GLU A 34 8.94 6.31 20.81
N ARG A 35 8.58 7.60 20.72
CA ARG A 35 8.72 8.53 19.58
C ARG A 35 7.57 8.59 18.57
N GLU A 36 6.48 9.23 18.96
CA GLU A 36 6.06 10.51 18.35
C GLU A 36 4.97 11.12 19.26
N SER A 37 5.01 12.44 19.47
CA SER A 37 3.90 13.17 20.07
C SER A 37 2.64 12.85 19.28
N ARG A 38 1.62 12.25 19.93
CA ARG A 38 0.33 11.84 19.33
C ARG A 38 -0.19 12.87 18.32
N VAL A 39 0.11 12.67 17.06
CA VAL A 39 -0.41 13.49 15.95
C VAL A 39 -1.87 13.09 15.79
N SER A 40 -2.79 14.06 15.79
CA SER A 40 -4.22 13.73 15.67
C SER A 40 -4.57 13.30 14.25
N LEU A 41 -5.68 12.56 14.12
CA LEU A 41 -6.18 12.13 12.81
C LEU A 41 -6.51 13.34 11.92
N GLU A 42 -7.04 14.43 12.48
CA GLU A 42 -7.29 15.68 11.76
C GLU A 42 -6.03 16.26 11.14
N HIS A 43 -4.89 16.19 11.84
CA HIS A 43 -3.63 16.69 11.32
C HIS A 43 -3.09 15.80 10.19
N LEU A 44 -3.16 14.48 10.35
CA LEU A 44 -2.69 13.51 9.35
C LEU A 44 -3.50 13.56 8.04
N LEU A 45 -4.78 13.94 8.13
CA LEU A 45 -5.71 14.06 7.00
C LEU A 45 -5.83 15.49 6.45
N SER A 46 -5.13 16.46 7.03
CA SER A 46 -5.28 17.87 6.66
C SER A 46 -4.86 18.13 5.21
N TRP A 47 -5.66 18.92 4.48
CA TRP A 47 -5.28 19.46 3.17
C TRP A 47 -4.02 20.34 3.21
N GLU A 48 -3.70 20.87 4.39
CA GLU A 48 -2.54 21.73 4.64
C GLU A 48 -1.27 20.94 4.99
N LEU A 49 -1.34 19.60 5.06
CA LEU A 49 -0.16 18.78 5.33
C LEU A 49 0.81 18.82 4.15
N ASP A 50 2.00 19.38 4.37
CA ASP A 50 3.09 19.33 3.39
C ASP A 50 3.74 17.93 3.37
N VAL A 51 3.16 17.04 2.58
CA VAL A 51 3.66 15.67 2.37
C VAL A 51 5.06 15.66 1.76
N LEU A 52 5.42 16.68 0.97
CA LEU A 52 6.73 16.74 0.31
C LEU A 52 7.85 17.03 1.30
N ALA A 53 7.57 17.77 2.38
CA ALA A 53 8.54 18.08 3.44
C ALA A 53 8.84 16.90 4.39
N VAL A 54 8.00 15.86 4.42
CA VAL A 54 8.16 14.69 5.30
C VAL A 54 8.85 13.55 4.56
N ASP A 55 9.82 12.87 5.17
CA ASP A 55 10.46 11.70 4.56
C ASP A 55 9.50 10.51 4.42
N GLU A 56 9.77 9.61 3.46
CA GLU A 56 8.84 8.52 3.14
C GLU A 56 8.71 7.48 4.28
N GLU A 57 9.74 7.29 5.09
CA GLU A 57 9.69 6.35 6.23
C GLU A 57 8.72 6.86 7.30
N THR A 58 8.81 8.16 7.64
CA THR A 58 7.84 8.82 8.53
C THR A 58 6.42 8.77 7.95
N LEU A 59 6.25 8.96 6.64
CA LEU A 59 4.93 8.82 6.00
C LEU A 59 4.39 7.38 6.11
N ALA A 60 5.24 6.36 6.01
CA ALA A 60 4.81 4.96 6.14
C ALA A 60 4.31 4.66 7.56
N LEU A 61 4.97 5.22 8.59
CA LEU A 61 4.46 5.17 9.96
C LEU A 61 3.15 5.94 10.13
N ARG A 62 3.03 7.12 9.52
CA ARG A 62 1.80 7.92 9.58
C ARG A 62 0.63 7.21 8.91
N ALA A 63 0.86 6.45 7.84
CA ALA A 63 -0.17 5.62 7.22
C ALA A 63 -0.71 4.58 8.21
N LEU A 64 0.18 3.90 8.95
CA LEU A 64 -0.24 2.99 10.03
C LEU A 64 -0.99 3.73 11.14
N SER A 65 -0.51 4.90 11.56
CA SER A 65 -1.18 5.73 12.57
C SER A 65 -2.56 6.19 12.13
N ILE A 66 -2.79 6.48 10.84
CA ILE A 66 -4.14 6.77 10.31
C ILE A 66 -5.05 5.56 10.52
N LEU A 67 -4.60 4.34 10.17
CA LEU A 67 -5.40 3.13 10.33
C LEU A 67 -5.69 2.81 11.80
N ASP A 68 -4.73 3.04 12.69
CA ASP A 68 -4.89 2.86 14.14
C ASP A 68 -5.87 3.86 14.74
N LEU A 69 -5.72 5.15 14.42
CA LEU A 69 -6.61 6.21 14.87
C LEU A 69 -8.02 6.10 14.27
N TRP A 70 -8.16 5.39 13.15
CA TRP A 70 -9.47 5.01 12.61
C TRP A 70 -10.18 3.94 13.44
N GLY A 71 -9.43 3.17 14.23
CA GLY A 71 -9.96 2.11 15.08
C GLY A 71 -9.87 0.69 14.51
N PHE A 72 -9.27 0.47 13.33
CA PHE A 72 -9.27 -0.84 12.66
C PHE A 72 -8.57 -1.97 13.44
N PHE A 73 -7.70 -1.61 14.40
CA PHE A 73 -6.99 -2.58 15.24
C PHE A 73 -7.65 -2.81 16.61
N ASN A 74 -8.74 -2.09 16.91
CA ASN A 74 -9.42 -2.22 18.19
C ASN A 74 -10.33 -3.46 18.19
N ARG A 75 -9.90 -4.51 18.90
CA ARG A 75 -10.65 -5.78 18.99
C ARG A 75 -11.91 -5.70 19.83
N ASP A 76 -11.97 -4.72 20.73
CA ASP A 76 -13.05 -4.60 21.71
C ASP A 76 -14.16 -3.64 21.24
N ASP A 77 -14.03 -3.05 20.05
CA ASP A 77 -15.02 -2.12 19.49
C ASP A 77 -15.97 -2.82 18.51
N PRO A 78 -17.20 -3.14 18.93
CA PRO A 78 -18.19 -3.78 18.07
C PRO A 78 -18.70 -2.84 16.96
N SER A 79 -18.47 -1.52 17.05
CA SER A 79 -18.88 -0.56 16.02
C SER A 79 -17.95 -0.56 14.80
N VAL A 80 -16.72 -1.07 14.96
CA VAL A 80 -15.78 -1.18 13.85
C VAL A 80 -16.18 -2.31 12.91
N GLY A 81 -17.07 -3.25 13.27
CA GLY A 81 -17.68 -4.22 12.35
C GLY A 81 -16.72 -5.16 11.59
N VAL A 82 -15.41 -4.94 11.71
CA VAL A 82 -14.35 -5.69 11.07
C VAL A 82 -13.91 -6.78 12.05
N ALA A 83 -13.79 -8.03 11.60
CA ALA A 83 -13.00 -9.01 12.32
C ALA A 83 -11.61 -8.42 12.53
N ALA A 84 -11.33 -8.00 13.77
CA ALA A 84 -10.31 -7.00 14.04
C ALA A 84 -8.99 -7.29 13.33
N VAL A 85 -8.49 -6.30 12.58
CA VAL A 85 -7.31 -6.45 11.75
C VAL A 85 -6.11 -6.73 12.64
N ASP A 86 -5.36 -7.80 12.36
CA ASP A 86 -4.10 -8.04 13.06
C ASP A 86 -3.07 -6.98 12.66
N ILE A 87 -2.70 -6.15 13.62
CA ILE A 87 -1.77 -5.04 13.40
C ILE A 87 -0.38 -5.51 12.96
N SER A 88 0.10 -6.67 13.43
CA SER A 88 1.42 -7.18 13.01
C SER A 88 1.39 -7.58 11.54
N ARG A 89 0.27 -8.12 11.06
CA ARG A 89 0.07 -8.44 9.65
C ARG A 89 -0.07 -7.19 8.79
N MET A 90 -0.81 -6.19 9.27
CA MET A 90 -0.91 -4.89 8.60
C MET A 90 0.45 -4.17 8.51
N GLN A 91 1.25 -4.20 9.58
CA GLN A 91 2.64 -3.70 9.57
C GLN A 91 3.50 -4.43 8.54
N GLY A 92 3.40 -5.77 8.47
CA GLY A 92 4.07 -6.57 7.46
C GLY A 92 3.70 -6.16 6.04
N PHE A 93 2.39 -5.98 5.79
CA PHE A 93 1.86 -5.52 4.52
C PHE A 93 2.37 -4.12 4.16
N LEU A 94 2.21 -3.11 5.04
CA LEU A 94 2.64 -1.74 4.79
C LEU A 94 4.15 -1.64 4.56
N SER A 95 4.92 -2.42 5.30
CA SER A 95 6.37 -2.50 5.11
C SER A 95 6.73 -3.03 3.72
N ASP A 96 6.11 -4.13 3.29
CA ASP A 96 6.32 -4.66 1.94
C ASP A 96 5.83 -3.67 0.87
N LEU A 97 4.65 -3.06 1.05
CA LEU A 97 4.05 -2.10 0.14
C LEU A 97 4.97 -0.90 -0.10
N TYR A 98 5.45 -0.28 0.98
CA TYR A 98 6.41 0.83 0.95
C TYR A 98 7.65 0.50 0.11
N HIS A 99 8.24 -0.68 0.31
CA HIS A 99 9.45 -1.09 -0.42
C HIS A 99 9.22 -1.39 -1.91
N HIS A 100 7.97 -1.57 -2.35
CA HIS A 100 7.63 -1.72 -3.77
C HIS A 100 7.39 -0.37 -4.46
N TYR A 101 7.34 0.74 -3.72
CA TYR A 101 7.43 2.06 -4.33
C TYR A 101 8.89 2.42 -4.62
N HIS A 102 9.15 2.89 -5.84
CA HIS A 102 10.49 3.28 -6.25
C HIS A 102 10.78 4.73 -5.84
N SER A 103 11.67 4.94 -4.86
CA SER A 103 12.08 6.28 -4.42
C SER A 103 12.74 7.12 -5.51
N GLY A 104 13.27 6.48 -6.57
CA GLY A 104 13.79 7.16 -7.76
C GLY A 104 12.72 7.67 -8.72
N ASN A 105 11.46 7.29 -8.54
CA ASN A 105 10.35 7.80 -9.35
C ASN A 105 9.98 9.22 -8.86
N PRO A 106 10.04 10.26 -9.72
CA PRO A 106 9.85 11.63 -9.28
C PRO A 106 8.42 11.94 -8.83
N TYR A 107 7.43 11.12 -9.18
CA TYR A 107 6.02 11.37 -8.86
C TYR A 107 5.31 10.16 -8.26
N HIS A 108 5.19 9.04 -8.97
CA HIS A 108 4.46 7.84 -8.47
C HIS A 108 5.33 7.04 -7.49
N ASN A 109 5.66 7.68 -6.36
CA ASN A 109 6.42 7.15 -5.23
C ASN A 109 5.53 7.10 -3.98
N PHE A 110 6.10 6.76 -2.82
CA PHE A 110 5.29 6.55 -1.62
C PHE A 110 4.68 7.86 -1.09
N LYS A 111 5.30 9.02 -1.34
CA LYS A 111 4.71 10.32 -0.99
C LYS A 111 3.38 10.55 -1.71
N HIS A 112 3.31 10.22 -3.00
CA HIS A 112 2.07 10.30 -3.77
C HIS A 112 1.02 9.32 -3.25
N ALA A 113 1.41 8.07 -2.96
CA ALA A 113 0.50 7.11 -2.36
C ALA A 113 -0.11 7.60 -1.04
N PHE A 114 0.74 8.16 -0.17
CA PHE A 114 0.30 8.73 1.11
C PHE A 114 -0.63 9.94 0.92
N SER A 115 -0.33 10.84 -0.02
CA SER A 115 -1.18 12.02 -0.26
C SER A 115 -2.57 11.62 -0.75
N VAL A 116 -2.67 10.59 -1.60
CA VAL A 116 -3.96 10.04 -2.04
C VAL A 116 -4.71 9.38 -0.88
N MET A 117 -4.03 8.60 -0.03
CA MET A 117 -4.65 8.04 1.18
C MET A 117 -5.17 9.10 2.15
N SER A 118 -4.38 10.14 2.42
CA SER A 118 -4.76 11.26 3.26
C SER A 118 -5.99 12.00 2.69
N ALA A 119 -6.00 12.27 1.38
CA ALA A 119 -7.13 12.89 0.71
C ALA A 119 -8.41 12.02 0.75
N VAL A 120 -8.30 10.72 0.48
CA VAL A 120 -9.42 9.77 0.57
C VAL A 120 -9.96 9.72 2.00
N GLY A 121 -9.09 9.61 3.00
CA GLY A 121 -9.49 9.63 4.41
C GLY A 121 -10.19 10.93 4.80
N ASN A 122 -9.69 12.07 4.35
CA ASN A 122 -10.35 13.35 4.61
C ASN A 122 -11.74 13.42 3.96
N LEU A 123 -11.89 12.95 2.73
CA LEU A 123 -13.18 12.89 2.04
C LEU A 123 -14.19 11.98 2.76
N LEU A 124 -13.74 10.80 3.23
CA LEU A 124 -14.58 9.89 4.02
C LEU A 124 -15.15 10.61 5.26
N ARG A 125 -14.31 11.34 5.99
CA ARG A 125 -14.76 12.11 7.18
C ARG A 125 -15.67 13.27 6.80
N LEU A 126 -15.33 14.05 5.78
CA LEU A 126 -16.10 15.22 5.35
C LEU A 126 -17.50 14.86 4.83
N CYS A 127 -17.63 13.70 4.20
CA CYS A 127 -18.91 13.23 3.69
C CYS A 127 -19.76 12.51 4.75
N GLY A 128 -19.23 12.25 5.95
CA GLY A 128 -19.93 11.44 6.96
C GLY A 128 -20.11 10.00 6.50
N ALA A 129 -19.04 9.39 5.98
CA ALA A 129 -19.06 8.06 5.38
C ALA A 129 -19.63 6.97 6.29
N ASP A 130 -19.56 7.12 7.61
CA ASP A 130 -20.13 6.18 8.58
C ASP A 130 -21.64 5.92 8.36
N GLU A 131 -22.35 6.83 7.71
CA GLU A 131 -23.78 6.69 7.39
C GLU A 131 -24.07 5.80 6.17
N PHE A 132 -23.09 5.56 5.29
CA PHE A 132 -23.31 4.87 4.01
C PHE A 132 -22.16 3.98 3.52
N CYS A 133 -21.05 3.93 4.25
CA CYS A 133 -19.84 3.19 3.92
C CYS A 133 -19.38 2.48 5.18
N SER A 134 -19.50 1.15 5.16
CA SER A 134 -19.09 0.29 6.26
C SER A 134 -17.61 0.45 6.59
N ALA A 135 -17.21 0.09 7.80
CA ALA A 135 -15.81 0.14 8.21
C ALA A 135 -14.89 -0.72 7.31
N VAL A 136 -15.38 -1.86 6.79
CA VAL A 136 -14.64 -2.69 5.84
C VAL A 136 -14.43 -1.95 4.52
N GLU A 137 -15.46 -1.30 3.98
CA GLU A 137 -15.34 -0.49 2.77
C GLU A 137 -14.40 0.70 2.97
N GLN A 138 -14.45 1.36 4.13
CA GLN A 138 -13.53 2.44 4.49
C GLN A 138 -12.09 1.94 4.57
N LEU A 139 -11.84 0.79 5.21
CA LEU A 139 -10.52 0.16 5.23
C LEU A 139 -10.05 -0.17 3.81
N ALA A 140 -10.91 -0.77 2.99
CA ALA A 140 -10.61 -1.11 1.61
C ALA A 140 -10.24 0.13 0.78
N LEU A 141 -10.95 1.24 0.93
CA LEU A 141 -10.65 2.51 0.27
C LEU A 141 -9.29 3.08 0.70
N LEU A 142 -8.98 3.05 1.99
CA LEU A 142 -7.70 3.52 2.51
C LEU A 142 -6.54 2.62 2.06
N VAL A 143 -6.67 1.30 2.12
CA VAL A 143 -5.65 0.36 1.64
C VAL A 143 -5.47 0.47 0.12
N ALA A 144 -6.56 0.54 -0.65
CA ALA A 144 -6.51 0.69 -2.10
C ALA A 144 -5.84 1.99 -2.51
N SER A 145 -6.15 3.11 -1.84
CA SER A 145 -5.53 4.41 -2.11
C SER A 145 -4.00 4.38 -1.91
N LEU A 146 -3.51 3.68 -0.88
CA LEU A 146 -2.09 3.54 -0.63
C LEU A 146 -1.41 2.57 -1.60
N ALA A 147 -2.14 1.58 -2.13
CA ALA A 147 -1.61 0.58 -3.04
C ALA A 147 -1.78 0.91 -4.54
N HIS A 148 -2.53 1.96 -4.90
CA HIS A 148 -3.02 2.17 -6.27
C HIS A 148 -1.92 2.30 -7.34
N ASP A 149 -0.70 2.72 -6.96
CA ASP A 149 0.46 2.90 -7.83
C ASP A 149 1.67 2.02 -7.42
N VAL A 150 1.45 0.99 -6.61
CA VAL A 150 2.54 0.14 -6.10
C VAL A 150 3.32 -0.51 -7.26
N GLY A 151 4.66 -0.43 -7.23
CA GLY A 151 5.50 -0.98 -8.30
C GLY A 151 5.59 -0.12 -9.57
N HIS A 152 5.02 1.08 -9.58
CA HIS A 152 5.06 1.97 -10.74
C HIS A 152 6.50 2.35 -11.14
N SER A 153 6.85 2.18 -12.41
CA SER A 153 8.21 2.38 -12.94
C SER A 153 8.52 3.83 -13.36
N GLY A 154 7.49 4.67 -13.44
CA GLY A 154 7.55 6.05 -13.95
C GLY A 154 7.20 6.17 -15.43
N LEU A 155 6.82 5.06 -16.07
CA LEU A 155 6.38 4.99 -17.47
C LEU A 155 4.87 4.79 -17.55
N ASN A 156 4.23 5.24 -18.63
CA ASN A 156 2.78 5.13 -18.81
C ASN A 156 2.36 3.86 -19.58
N ASN A 157 1.07 3.51 -19.53
CA ASN A 157 0.50 2.35 -20.24
C ASN A 157 0.89 2.29 -21.73
N ASP A 158 0.86 3.44 -22.40
CA ASP A 158 1.20 3.61 -23.81
C ASP A 158 2.62 3.10 -24.14
N TYR A 159 3.58 3.34 -23.25
CA TYR A 159 4.94 2.80 -23.37
C TYR A 159 4.93 1.28 -23.38
N TYR A 160 4.26 0.66 -22.40
CA TYR A 160 4.21 -0.80 -22.25
C TYR A 160 3.58 -1.48 -23.48
N VAL A 161 2.48 -0.93 -24.00
CA VAL A 161 1.81 -1.41 -25.21
C VAL A 161 2.72 -1.29 -26.43
N LYS A 162 3.28 -0.10 -26.69
CA LYS A 162 4.17 0.13 -27.85
C LYS A 162 5.42 -0.74 -27.81
N LYS A 163 5.92 -1.06 -26.62
CA LYS A 163 7.07 -1.95 -26.42
C LYS A 163 6.72 -3.44 -26.43
N LYS A 164 5.43 -3.80 -26.57
CA LYS A 164 4.95 -5.19 -26.46
C LYS A 164 5.48 -5.85 -25.18
N HIS A 165 5.49 -5.07 -24.09
CA HIS A 165 6.03 -5.52 -22.82
C HIS A 165 5.20 -6.69 -22.28
N ALA A 166 5.81 -7.59 -21.51
CA ALA A 166 5.14 -8.77 -20.96
C ALA A 166 3.86 -8.43 -20.15
N LEU A 167 3.86 -7.29 -19.45
CA LEU A 167 2.67 -6.79 -18.75
C LEU A 167 1.55 -6.39 -19.71
N ALA A 168 1.87 -5.73 -20.83
CA ALA A 168 0.87 -5.35 -21.83
C ALA A 168 0.23 -6.59 -22.49
N ILE A 169 1.06 -7.61 -22.78
CA ILE A 169 0.58 -8.91 -23.26
C ILE A 169 -0.30 -9.59 -22.20
N ARG A 170 0.12 -9.60 -20.93
CA ARG A 170 -0.63 -10.23 -19.82
C ARG A 170 -2.00 -9.61 -19.60
N TYR A 171 -2.10 -8.29 -19.70
CA TYR A 171 -3.33 -7.54 -19.46
C TYR A 171 -4.05 -7.11 -20.75
N ASN A 172 -3.68 -7.70 -21.89
CA ASN A 172 -4.30 -7.47 -23.19
C ASN A 172 -4.43 -5.97 -23.56
N ASP A 173 -3.39 -5.20 -23.28
CA ASP A 173 -3.32 -3.75 -23.48
C ASP A 173 -4.38 -2.92 -22.72
N GLN A 174 -5.19 -3.53 -21.85
CA GLN A 174 -6.23 -2.87 -21.06
C GLN A 174 -5.71 -2.56 -19.65
N ALA A 175 -5.74 -1.28 -19.25
CA ALA A 175 -5.42 -0.83 -17.90
C ALA A 175 -4.17 -1.54 -17.33
N VAL A 176 -3.08 -1.54 -18.12
CA VAL A 176 -1.93 -2.44 -17.93
C VAL A 176 -1.26 -2.24 -16.57
N LEU A 177 -1.06 -0.99 -16.18
CA LEU A 177 -0.46 -0.61 -14.92
C LEU A 177 -1.44 -0.78 -13.76
N GLU A 178 -2.68 -0.35 -13.93
CA GLU A 178 -3.72 -0.45 -12.90
C GLU A 178 -3.99 -1.93 -12.53
N SER A 179 -4.03 -2.82 -13.52
CA SER A 179 -4.14 -4.26 -13.32
C SER A 179 -2.89 -4.83 -12.63
N MET A 180 -1.71 -4.30 -12.94
CA MET A 180 -0.46 -4.68 -12.28
C MET A 180 -0.45 -4.24 -10.81
N HIS A 181 -0.80 -3.00 -10.50
CA HIS A 181 -0.87 -2.45 -9.14
C HIS A 181 -1.84 -3.27 -8.29
N SER A 182 -3.04 -3.54 -8.80
CA SER A 182 -4.03 -4.37 -8.10
C SER A 182 -3.52 -5.79 -7.87
N SER A 183 -2.96 -6.45 -8.89
CA SER A 183 -2.41 -7.80 -8.76
C SER A 183 -1.27 -7.85 -7.74
N LEU A 184 -0.37 -6.87 -7.75
CA LEU A 184 0.75 -6.80 -6.82
C LEU A 184 0.26 -6.53 -5.40
N ALA A 185 -0.71 -5.64 -5.20
CA ALA A 185 -1.31 -5.38 -3.89
C ALA A 185 -1.86 -6.67 -3.26
N PHE A 186 -2.65 -7.46 -4.00
CA PHE A 186 -3.15 -8.74 -3.50
C PHE A 186 -2.04 -9.77 -3.28
N GLU A 187 -1.02 -9.84 -4.15
CA GLU A 187 0.15 -10.71 -3.92
C GLU A 187 0.85 -10.37 -2.59
N LEU A 188 0.98 -9.08 -2.28
CA LEU A 188 1.56 -8.63 -1.01
C LEU A 188 0.67 -8.96 0.18
N ILE A 189 -0.65 -8.76 0.07
CA ILE A 189 -1.61 -9.10 1.14
C ILE A 189 -1.54 -10.59 1.45
N LEU A 190 -1.56 -11.46 0.43
CA LEU A 190 -1.67 -12.91 0.60
C LEU A 190 -0.41 -13.60 1.15
N LYS A 191 0.70 -12.87 1.38
CA LYS A 191 1.87 -13.44 2.07
C LYS A 191 1.52 -13.78 3.52
N GLU A 192 2.04 -14.89 4.04
CA GLU A 192 1.74 -15.39 5.39
C GLU A 192 1.94 -14.33 6.49
N LYS A 193 3.01 -13.53 6.42
CA LYS A 193 3.28 -12.45 7.40
C LYS A 193 2.44 -11.17 7.21
N ASN A 194 1.72 -11.04 6.09
CA ASN A 194 1.00 -9.82 5.70
C ASN A 194 -0.53 -10.03 5.70
N ASN A 195 -1.00 -11.27 5.64
CA ASN A 195 -2.40 -11.59 5.38
C ASN A 195 -3.34 -11.25 6.54
N PHE A 196 -3.67 -9.96 6.66
CA PHE A 196 -4.57 -9.42 7.66
C PHE A 196 -6.05 -9.78 7.40
N LEU A 197 -6.35 -10.48 6.30
CA LEU A 197 -7.67 -10.98 5.93
C LEU A 197 -7.89 -12.46 6.31
N VAL A 198 -6.89 -13.12 6.90
CA VAL A 198 -6.89 -14.58 7.10
C VAL A 198 -8.06 -15.10 7.96
N ASP A 199 -8.53 -14.29 8.90
CA ASP A 199 -9.61 -14.65 9.84
C ASP A 199 -10.98 -14.09 9.41
N TRP A 200 -11.08 -13.52 8.21
CA TRP A 200 -12.32 -12.95 7.68
C TRP A 200 -13.14 -14.02 6.96
N ASP A 201 -14.43 -14.10 7.27
CA ASP A 201 -15.39 -14.97 6.59
C ASP A 201 -16.10 -14.24 5.43
N GLU A 202 -16.98 -14.94 4.70
CA GLU A 202 -17.72 -14.34 3.58
C GLU A 202 -18.60 -13.17 4.01
N GLU A 203 -19.09 -13.15 5.25
CA GLU A 203 -19.90 -12.05 5.80
C GLU A 203 -19.04 -10.80 6.04
N ALA A 204 -17.77 -10.96 6.44
CA ALA A 204 -16.82 -9.85 6.57
C ALA A 204 -16.48 -9.15 5.24
N PHE A 205 -16.80 -9.76 4.08
CA PHE A 205 -16.62 -9.17 2.75
C PHE A 205 -17.94 -8.69 2.10
N ALA A 206 -19.09 -8.92 2.75
CA ALA A 206 -20.42 -8.64 2.22
C ALA A 206 -20.94 -7.26 2.64
#